data_AF-A0AAV0B653-F1
#
_entry.id   AF-A0AAV0B653-F1
#
_cell.length_a   1.000
_cell.length_b   1.000
_cell.length_c   1.000
_cell.angle_alpha   90.00
_cell.angle_beta   90.00
_cell.angle_gamma   90.00
#
_symmetry.space_group_name_H-M   'P 1'
#
loop_
_entity.id
_entity.type
_entity.pdbx_description
1 polymer ?
#
loop_
_entity_poly.entity_id
_entity_poly.type
_entity_poly.pdbx_seq_one_letter_code
_entity_poly.pdbx_strand_id
1 'polypeptide(L)'
;MTTEKENLDDRQERYKSYQPKRDGFDFYRSILKSPRFVVAPMVDGSELAWRILSRYYGAELCYTPMIHSALFSEPRNVKYRTEQFDLESEEEGSIGLDRPLIAQFCANDPDTLLRASDLLIYRGEVREDQFFDRIDGIDLNLGCPQGIAKKGKYGAFLMEHLDLISKIS
;
A
#
# COMPACT_ATOMS: atom_id res chain seq x y z
N MET A 1 -38.32 9.66 0.17
CA MET A 1 -37.68 8.72 -0.77
C MET A 1 -36.76 9.49 -1.76
N THR A 2 -36.02 10.49 -1.27
CA THR A 2 -35.26 11.45 -2.10
C THR A 2 -34.11 12.09 -1.31
N THR A 3 -33.30 11.31 -0.58
CA THR A 3 -32.14 11.86 0.16
C THR A 3 -30.86 11.00 0.07
N GLU A 4 -30.90 9.83 -0.56
CA GLU A 4 -29.72 8.95 -0.65
C GLU A 4 -28.94 9.09 -1.98
N LYS A 5 -29.60 9.52 -3.06
CA LYS A 5 -28.95 9.66 -4.38
C LYS A 5 -28.11 10.94 -4.53
N GLU A 6 -28.46 12.02 -3.82
CA GLU A 6 -27.72 13.29 -3.89
C GLU A 6 -26.34 13.23 -3.23
N ASN A 7 -26.07 12.26 -2.36
CA ASN A 7 -24.77 12.19 -1.66
C ASN A 7 -23.69 11.42 -2.43
N LEU A 8 -24.00 10.54 -3.38
CA LEU A 8 -22.99 9.71 -4.07
C LEU A 8 -22.25 10.46 -5.19
N ASP A 9 -22.94 11.34 -5.91
CA ASP A 9 -22.34 12.16 -6.98
C ASP A 9 -21.36 13.20 -6.40
N ASP A 10 -21.76 13.90 -5.33
CA ASP A 10 -20.89 14.86 -4.61
C ASP A 10 -19.63 14.18 -3.99
N ARG A 11 -19.73 12.88 -3.66
CA ARG A 11 -18.60 12.07 -3.15
C ARG A 11 -17.58 11.75 -4.25
N GLN A 12 -18.03 11.51 -5.47
CA GLN A 12 -17.15 11.34 -6.63
C GLN A 12 -16.59 12.67 -7.14
N GLU A 13 -17.31 13.78 -7.01
CA GLU A 13 -16.87 15.08 -7.50
C GLU A 13 -15.78 15.74 -6.63
N ARG A 14 -15.79 15.59 -5.30
CA ARG A 14 -14.71 16.14 -4.45
C ARG A 14 -13.34 15.49 -4.71
N TYR A 15 -13.31 14.25 -5.18
CA TYR A 15 -12.09 13.54 -5.58
C TYR A 15 -11.73 13.70 -7.07
N LYS A 16 -12.58 14.35 -7.87
CA LYS A 16 -12.28 14.72 -9.26
C LYS A 16 -11.38 15.96 -9.39
N SER A 17 -10.90 16.56 -8.29
CA SER A 17 -9.77 17.49 -8.43
C SER A 17 -8.54 16.66 -8.80
N TYR A 18 -8.29 16.56 -10.11
CA TYR A 18 -7.13 15.87 -10.66
C TYR A 18 -5.88 16.54 -10.07
N GLN A 19 -5.31 15.93 -9.02
CA GLN A 19 -3.98 16.27 -8.58
C GLN A 19 -3.04 15.67 -9.62
N PRO A 20 -2.29 16.47 -10.38
CA PRO A 20 -1.38 15.93 -11.38
C PRO A 20 -0.43 14.94 -10.70
N LYS A 21 -0.14 13.82 -11.39
CA LYS A 21 0.84 12.82 -10.92
C LYS A 21 2.12 13.57 -10.59
N ARG A 22 2.54 13.52 -9.33
CA ARG A 22 3.78 14.16 -8.88
C ARG A 22 4.96 13.48 -9.57
N ASP A 23 6.01 14.26 -9.83
CA ASP A 23 7.30 13.69 -10.19
C ASP A 23 7.82 12.80 -9.04
N GLY A 24 8.63 11.79 -9.38
CA GLY A 24 9.18 10.86 -8.40
C GLY A 24 10.04 11.54 -7.34
N PHE A 25 10.85 12.54 -7.71
CA PHE A 25 11.66 13.29 -6.74
C PHE A 25 10.82 14.23 -5.88
N ASP A 26 9.77 14.81 -6.45
CA ASP A 26 8.84 15.63 -5.68
C ASP A 26 8.09 14.79 -4.64
N PHE A 27 7.65 13.59 -5.01
CA PHE A 27 7.09 12.62 -4.05
C PHE A 27 8.09 12.27 -2.95
N TYR A 28 9.32 11.89 -3.30
CA TYR A 28 10.39 11.55 -2.35
C TYR A 28 10.69 12.71 -1.38
N ARG A 29 10.79 13.95 -1.88
CA ARG A 29 11.12 15.11 -1.05
C ARG A 29 9.95 15.63 -0.23
N SER A 30 8.76 15.72 -0.83
CA SER A 30 7.60 16.40 -0.23
C SER A 30 6.74 15.48 0.62
N ILE A 31 6.49 14.24 0.19
CA ILE A 31 5.65 13.28 0.91
C ILE A 31 6.52 12.48 1.87
N LEU A 32 7.54 11.78 1.37
CA LEU A 32 8.38 10.92 2.20
C LEU A 32 9.41 11.67 3.06
N LYS A 33 9.61 12.97 2.82
CA LYS A 33 10.55 13.85 3.54
C LYS A 33 12.04 13.50 3.37
N SER A 34 12.41 12.96 2.21
CA SER A 34 13.80 12.61 1.86
C SER A 34 14.50 11.68 2.87
N PRO A 35 13.91 10.51 3.18
CA PRO A 35 14.45 9.61 4.18
C PRO A 35 15.82 9.08 3.75
N ARG A 36 16.71 8.96 4.72
CA ARG A 36 18.07 8.40 4.63
C ARG A 36 18.15 7.02 5.29
N PHE A 37 17.38 6.81 6.37
CA PHE A 37 17.31 5.53 7.08
C PHE A 37 16.01 4.81 6.76
N VAL A 38 16.11 3.78 5.90
CA VAL A 38 14.97 3.05 5.37
C VAL A 38 15.01 1.59 5.85
N VAL A 39 13.91 1.12 6.44
CA VAL A 39 13.73 -0.30 6.78
C VAL A 39 13.19 -1.03 5.56
N ALA A 40 13.95 -2.03 5.10
CA ALA A 40 13.58 -2.84 3.95
C ALA A 40 12.36 -3.74 4.24
N PRO A 41 11.60 -4.12 3.19
CA PRO A 41 10.52 -5.10 3.31
C PRO A 41 11.09 -6.49 3.60
N MET A 42 10.62 -7.10 4.68
CA MET A 42 11.06 -8.43 5.15
C MET A 42 9.85 -9.23 5.61
N VAL A 43 9.60 -10.38 4.97
CA VAL A 43 8.57 -11.34 5.43
C VAL A 43 8.99 -11.88 6.80
N ASP A 44 8.08 -11.85 7.77
CA ASP A 44 8.32 -12.21 9.18
C ASP A 44 9.40 -11.33 9.87
N GLY A 45 9.58 -10.09 9.40
CA GLY A 45 10.57 -9.17 9.95
C GLY A 45 10.31 -7.68 9.73
N SER A 46 9.12 -7.29 9.25
CA SER A 46 8.76 -5.88 9.04
C SER A 46 7.31 -5.56 9.40
N GLU A 47 6.72 -6.38 10.26
CA GLU A 47 5.41 -6.19 10.88
C GLU A 47 5.41 -4.93 11.79
N LEU A 48 4.23 -4.43 12.14
CA LEU A 48 4.05 -3.18 12.89
C LEU A 48 4.99 -3.04 14.09
N ALA A 49 5.09 -4.06 14.94
CA ALA A 49 5.92 -4.02 16.14
C ALA A 49 7.40 -3.74 15.81
N TRP A 50 7.91 -4.33 14.73
CA TRP A 50 9.28 -4.09 14.26
C TRP A 50 9.45 -2.71 13.65
N ARG A 51 8.45 -2.21 12.91
CA ARG A 51 8.49 -0.86 12.34
C ARG A 51 8.50 0.20 13.44
N ILE A 52 7.67 0.06 14.47
CA ILE A 52 7.65 0.94 15.65
C ILE A 52 9.02 0.93 16.35
N LEU A 53 9.57 -0.26 16.60
CA LEU A 53 10.88 -0.40 17.22
C LEU A 53 11.99 0.26 16.37
N SER A 54 11.96 0.03 15.06
CA SER A 54 12.93 0.61 14.13
C SER A 54 12.86 2.14 14.11
N ARG A 55 11.65 2.71 14.17
CA ARG A 55 11.43 4.17 14.28
C ARG A 55 11.96 4.72 15.59
N TYR A 56 11.79 4.00 16.70
CA TYR A 56 12.39 4.37 17.99
C TYR A 56 13.92 4.50 17.89
N TYR A 57 14.56 3.69 17.05
CA TYR A 57 16.00 3.76 16.77
C TYR A 57 16.40 4.63 15.57
N GLY A 58 15.47 5.44 15.02
CA GLY A 58 15.77 6.45 14.00
C GLY A 58 15.49 6.05 12.56
N ALA A 59 14.74 4.98 12.29
CA ALA A 59 14.20 4.74 10.96
C ALA A 59 13.24 5.87 10.55
N GLU A 60 13.43 6.40 9.34
CA GLU A 60 12.64 7.52 8.80
C GLU A 60 11.52 7.02 7.88
N LEU A 61 11.76 5.91 7.16
CA LEU A 61 10.80 5.25 6.30
C LEU A 61 10.82 3.75 6.55
N CYS A 62 9.66 3.13 6.60
CA CYS A 62 9.53 1.69 6.70
C CYS A 62 8.71 1.15 5.53
N TYR A 63 8.93 -0.13 5.22
CA TYR A 63 8.10 -0.91 4.32
C TYR A 63 7.34 -1.96 5.11
N THR A 64 6.16 -2.36 4.62
CA THR A 64 5.47 -3.57 5.08
C THR A 64 6.25 -4.82 4.67
N PRO A 65 5.90 -6.01 5.21
CA PRO A 65 6.25 -7.26 4.57
C PRO A 65 5.76 -7.30 3.12
N MET A 66 6.29 -8.23 2.33
CA MET A 66 5.81 -8.43 0.95
C MET A 66 4.41 -9.06 0.97
N ILE A 67 3.38 -8.27 0.64
CA ILE A 67 1.97 -8.69 0.63
C ILE A 67 1.59 -9.29 -0.73
N HIS A 68 0.88 -10.40 -0.74
CA HIS A 68 0.40 -11.00 -1.99
C HIS A 68 -0.90 -10.32 -2.45
N SER A 69 -0.86 -9.56 -3.54
CA SER A 69 -1.99 -8.72 -4.00
C SER A 69 -3.28 -9.49 -4.26
N ALA A 70 -3.19 -10.67 -4.90
CA ALA A 70 -4.35 -11.53 -5.16
C ALA A 70 -5.02 -12.04 -3.87
N LEU A 71 -4.23 -12.43 -2.87
CA LEU A 71 -4.79 -12.89 -1.60
C LEU A 71 -5.36 -11.72 -0.79
N PHE A 72 -4.70 -10.56 -0.82
CA PHE A 72 -5.12 -9.36 -0.11
C PHE A 72 -6.41 -8.75 -0.67
N SER A 73 -6.57 -8.74 -2.01
CA SER A 73 -7.74 -8.17 -2.68
C SER A 73 -8.97 -9.08 -2.69
N GLU A 74 -8.81 -10.39 -2.47
CA GLU A 74 -9.92 -11.35 -2.46
C GLU A 74 -10.86 -11.09 -1.26
N PRO A 75 -12.15 -10.72 -1.48
CA PRO A 75 -13.06 -10.37 -0.40
C PRO A 75 -13.19 -11.45 0.68
N ARG A 76 -13.11 -12.73 0.29
CA ARG A 76 -13.24 -13.87 1.22
C ARG A 76 -12.03 -14.05 2.15
N ASN A 77 -10.87 -13.51 1.79
CA ASN A 77 -9.62 -13.67 2.52
C ASN A 77 -9.44 -12.60 3.62
N VAL A 78 -10.46 -12.40 4.45
CA VAL A 78 -10.44 -11.42 5.54
C VAL A 78 -9.28 -11.71 6.50
N LYS A 79 -9.12 -12.97 6.91
CA LYS A 79 -8.03 -13.38 7.80
C LYS A 79 -6.65 -13.02 7.26
N TYR A 80 -6.37 -13.33 5.99
CA TYR A 80 -5.09 -12.99 5.37
C TYR A 80 -4.89 -11.47 5.33
N ARG A 81 -5.93 -10.69 5.01
CA ARG A 81 -5.84 -9.23 5.06
C ARG A 81 -5.45 -8.75 6.44
N THR A 82 -6.19 -9.13 7.48
CA THR A 82 -5.92 -8.69 8.86
C THR A 82 -4.54 -9.12 9.34
N GLU A 83 -4.06 -10.30 8.95
CA GLU A 83 -2.71 -10.78 9.30
C GLU A 83 -1.58 -10.00 8.58
N GLN A 84 -1.83 -9.47 7.38
CA GLN A 84 -0.83 -8.74 6.60
C GLN A 84 -0.91 -7.22 6.81
N PHE A 85 -2.12 -6.70 7.04
CA PHE A 85 -2.38 -5.32 7.36
C PHE A 85 -3.68 -5.18 8.18
N ASP A 86 -3.57 -4.91 9.48
CA ASP A 86 -4.71 -4.74 10.37
C ASP A 86 -5.30 -3.33 10.26
N LEU A 87 -6.44 -3.25 9.58
CA LEU A 87 -7.18 -2.00 9.41
C LEU A 87 -8.12 -1.71 10.59
N GLU A 88 -8.47 -2.69 11.41
CA GLU A 88 -9.49 -2.55 12.47
C GLU A 88 -8.91 -1.93 13.74
N SER A 89 -7.66 -2.25 14.11
CA SER A 89 -7.00 -1.67 15.29
C SER A 89 -6.59 -0.21 15.14
N GLU A 90 -6.55 0.29 13.90
CA GLU A 90 -6.08 1.63 13.54
C GLU A 90 -4.61 1.93 13.85
N GLU A 91 -3.81 0.95 14.28
CA GLU A 91 -2.39 1.19 14.56
C GLU A 91 -1.54 1.19 13.27
N GLU A 92 -1.76 0.23 12.37
CA GLU A 92 -1.03 0.15 11.11
C GLU A 92 -1.41 1.29 10.17
N GLY A 93 -0.38 2.04 9.75
CA GLY A 93 -0.56 3.23 8.93
C GLY A 93 -1.05 4.47 9.69
N SER A 94 -1.05 4.47 11.01
CA SER A 94 -1.43 5.68 11.77
C SER A 94 -0.36 6.77 11.72
N ILE A 95 -0.84 8.02 11.65
CA ILE A 95 0.00 9.21 11.66
C ILE A 95 0.65 9.35 13.03
N GLY A 96 1.97 9.53 13.05
CA GLY A 96 2.75 9.70 14.28
C GLY A 96 3.24 8.40 14.93
N LEU A 97 2.75 7.24 14.48
CA LEU A 97 3.21 5.93 14.96
C LEU A 97 3.91 5.14 13.84
N ASP A 98 3.23 4.92 12.72
CA ASP A 98 3.69 3.97 11.69
C ASP A 98 3.99 4.62 10.33
N ARG A 99 3.78 5.93 10.19
CA ARG A 99 4.06 6.69 8.96
C ARG A 99 5.32 7.57 9.05
N PRO A 100 6.06 7.80 7.94
CA PRO A 100 5.71 7.45 6.56
C PRO A 100 5.96 5.97 6.20
N LEU A 101 5.02 5.36 5.48
CA LEU A 101 4.98 3.91 5.22
C LEU A 101 4.76 3.58 3.74
N ILE A 102 5.50 2.60 3.21
CA ILE A 102 5.24 2.05 1.88
C ILE A 102 4.77 0.60 1.99
N ALA A 103 3.64 0.28 1.35
CA ALA A 103 3.20 -1.11 1.24
C ALA A 103 3.86 -1.76 0.02
N GLN A 104 4.60 -2.85 0.25
CA GLN A 104 5.16 -3.65 -0.84
C GLN A 104 4.21 -4.79 -1.20
N PHE A 105 3.83 -4.88 -2.48
CA PHE A 105 3.07 -5.99 -3.02
C PHE A 105 3.92 -6.87 -3.94
N CYS A 106 3.65 -8.17 -3.94
CA CYS A 106 3.91 -9.00 -5.10
C CYS A 106 2.62 -9.12 -5.94
N ALA A 107 2.75 -8.95 -7.26
CA ALA A 107 1.64 -8.96 -8.20
C ALA A 107 2.11 -9.37 -9.59
N ASN A 108 1.16 -9.80 -10.42
CA ASN A 108 1.34 -10.14 -11.83
C ASN A 108 0.12 -9.75 -12.69
N ASP A 109 -0.82 -9.00 -12.13
CA ASP A 109 -2.06 -8.54 -12.76
C ASP A 109 -2.35 -7.10 -12.31
N PRO A 110 -2.46 -6.12 -13.23
CA PRO A 110 -2.68 -4.71 -12.89
C PRO A 110 -3.96 -4.48 -12.08
N ASP A 111 -5.08 -5.09 -12.49
CA ASP A 111 -6.38 -4.86 -11.86
C ASP A 111 -6.40 -5.41 -10.43
N THR A 112 -5.73 -6.54 -10.20
CA THR A 112 -5.58 -7.13 -8.87
C THR A 112 -4.71 -6.27 -7.96
N LEU A 113 -3.60 -5.72 -8.47
CA LEU A 113 -2.78 -4.79 -7.68
C LEU A 113 -3.54 -3.51 -7.34
N LEU A 114 -4.28 -2.95 -8.29
CA LEU A 114 -5.12 -1.77 -8.08
C LEU A 114 -6.14 -2.02 -6.97
N ARG A 115 -6.92 -3.11 -7.06
CA ARG A 115 -7.89 -3.48 -6.02
C ARG A 115 -7.23 -3.67 -4.65
N ALA A 116 -6.04 -4.28 -4.58
CA ALA A 116 -5.32 -4.46 -3.32
C ALA A 116 -4.86 -3.12 -2.74
N SER A 117 -4.34 -2.23 -3.59
CA SER A 117 -3.87 -0.90 -3.21
C SER A 117 -5.00 -0.01 -2.71
N ASP A 118 -6.16 -0.08 -3.38
CA ASP A 118 -7.35 0.69 -3.02
C ASP A 118 -7.84 0.39 -1.59
N LEU A 119 -7.60 -0.83 -1.09
CA LEU A 119 -7.95 -1.22 0.27
C LEU A 119 -7.08 -0.55 1.34
N LEU A 120 -5.90 -0.03 0.99
CA LEU A 120 -5.02 0.70 1.92
C LEU A 120 -5.15 2.22 1.79
N ILE A 121 -5.58 2.69 0.62
CA ILE A 121 -5.74 4.12 0.31
C ILE A 121 -7.16 4.59 0.65
N TYR A 122 -8.20 3.80 0.33
CA TYR A 122 -9.59 4.27 0.39
C TYR A 122 -10.44 3.71 1.55
N ARG A 123 -9.88 2.89 2.46
CA ARG A 123 -10.63 2.23 3.55
C ARG A 123 -10.37 2.73 4.97
N GLY A 124 -9.88 3.96 5.15
CA GLY A 124 -10.22 4.64 6.41
C GLY A 124 -11.73 4.74 6.47
N GLU A 125 -12.38 4.11 7.46
CA GLU A 125 -13.82 4.23 7.63
C GLU A 125 -14.23 5.71 7.53
N VAL A 126 -15.32 5.95 6.80
CA VAL A 126 -15.97 7.25 6.72
C VAL A 126 -16.51 7.60 8.10
N ARG A 127 -15.67 8.21 8.94
CA ARG A 127 -16.16 9.30 9.79
C ARG A 127 -16.37 10.46 8.82
N GLU A 128 -17.54 11.10 8.87
CA GLU A 128 -18.03 12.05 7.85
C GLU A 128 -17.06 13.20 7.51
N ASP A 129 -15.95 13.33 8.23
CA ASP A 129 -14.94 14.37 8.14
C ASP A 129 -13.50 13.92 7.83
N GLN A 130 -13.17 12.61 7.79
CA GLN A 130 -11.76 12.18 7.73
C GLN A 130 -11.50 10.94 6.85
N PHE A 131 -11.02 11.20 5.63
CA PHE A 131 -10.37 10.19 4.78
C PHE A 131 -8.87 10.20 5.08
N PHE A 132 -8.31 9.08 5.55
CA PHE A 132 -6.86 8.97 5.71
C PHE A 132 -6.33 7.74 5.00
N ASP A 133 -5.42 7.99 4.06
CA ASP A 133 -4.56 6.96 3.50
C ASP A 133 -3.77 6.30 4.64
N ARG A 134 -3.70 4.96 4.65
CA ARG A 134 -2.89 4.23 5.65
C ARG A 134 -1.42 4.14 5.26
N ILE A 135 -1.10 4.49 4.03
CA ILE A 135 0.24 4.40 3.47
C ILE A 135 0.53 5.66 2.67
N ASP A 136 1.81 5.91 2.46
CA ASP A 136 2.31 7.04 1.68
C ASP A 136 2.68 6.61 0.26
N GLY A 137 2.87 5.31 0.00
CA GLY A 137 3.16 4.80 -1.34
C GLY A 137 2.97 3.29 -1.47
N ILE A 138 2.90 2.85 -2.72
CA ILE A 138 2.85 1.45 -3.14
C ILE A 138 4.18 1.11 -3.81
N ASP A 139 4.73 -0.04 -3.45
CA ASP A 139 5.91 -0.63 -4.08
C ASP A 139 5.57 -1.99 -4.70
N LEU A 140 6.14 -2.27 -5.88
CA LEU A 140 6.00 -3.55 -6.56
C LEU A 140 7.30 -4.34 -6.38
N ASN A 141 7.22 -5.51 -5.75
CA ASN A 141 8.39 -6.38 -5.59
C ASN A 141 8.81 -6.96 -6.95
N LEU A 142 9.99 -6.54 -7.41
CA LEU A 142 10.66 -7.03 -8.62
C LEU A 142 11.96 -7.80 -8.30
N GLY A 143 12.14 -8.20 -7.03
CA GLY A 143 13.43 -8.70 -6.53
C GLY A 143 13.40 -10.10 -5.92
N CYS A 144 12.25 -10.60 -5.47
CA CYS A 144 12.18 -11.87 -4.76
C CYS A 144 12.56 -13.05 -5.68
N PRO A 145 13.63 -13.82 -5.37
CA PRO A 145 14.10 -14.91 -6.22
C PRO A 145 13.56 -16.28 -5.75
N GLN A 146 12.71 -16.32 -4.72
CA GLN A 146 12.25 -17.56 -4.10
C GLN A 146 11.39 -18.39 -5.06
N GLY A 147 11.36 -19.72 -4.85
CA GLY A 147 10.61 -20.63 -5.70
C GLY A 147 9.10 -20.35 -5.75
N ILE A 148 8.52 -19.77 -4.70
CA ILE A 148 7.12 -19.34 -4.69
C ILE A 148 6.86 -18.20 -5.68
N ALA A 149 7.80 -17.27 -5.83
CA ALA A 149 7.73 -16.16 -6.76
C ALA A 149 7.83 -16.64 -8.20
N LYS A 150 8.69 -17.64 -8.46
CA LYS A 150 8.75 -18.31 -9.77
C LYS A 150 7.43 -18.94 -10.16
N LYS A 151 6.82 -19.70 -9.25
CA LYS A 151 5.53 -20.37 -9.49
C LYS A 151 4.39 -19.36 -9.67
N GLY A 152 4.39 -18.30 -8.87
CA GLY A 152 3.40 -17.23 -8.91
C GLY A 152 3.63 -16.17 -9.99
N LYS A 153 4.74 -16.23 -10.73
CA LYS A 153 5.13 -15.27 -11.78
C LYS A 153 5.19 -13.82 -11.28
N TYR A 154 5.80 -13.60 -10.13
CA TYR A 154 6.06 -12.27 -9.56
C TYR A 154 7.51 -12.18 -9.05
N GLY A 155 7.88 -11.07 -8.41
CA GLY A 155 9.24 -10.89 -7.89
C GLY A 155 10.25 -10.75 -9.02
N ALA A 156 11.44 -11.36 -8.86
CA ALA A 156 12.52 -11.28 -9.85
C ALA A 156 12.10 -11.82 -11.23
N PHE A 157 11.16 -12.76 -11.27
CA PHE A 157 10.70 -13.39 -12.52
C PHE A 157 9.78 -12.48 -13.34
N LEU A 158 9.23 -11.42 -12.74
CA LEU A 158 8.46 -10.43 -13.49
C LEU A 158 9.36 -9.59 -14.41
N MET A 159 10.67 -9.51 -14.13
CA MET A 159 11.65 -8.79 -14.94
C MET A 159 11.85 -9.39 -16.35
N GLU A 160 11.42 -10.64 -16.56
CA GLU A 160 11.38 -11.25 -17.89
C GLU A 160 10.19 -10.74 -18.75
N HIS A 161 9.28 -9.97 -18.15
CA HIS A 161 8.02 -9.49 -18.73
C HIS A 161 7.88 -7.96 -18.56
N LEU A 162 8.78 -7.19 -19.18
CA LEU A 162 8.79 -5.73 -19.10
C LEU A 162 7.48 -5.08 -19.60
N ASP A 163 6.79 -5.71 -20.55
CA ASP A 163 5.50 -5.26 -21.06
C ASP A 163 4.39 -5.36 -20.00
N LEU A 164 4.45 -6.39 -19.15
CA LEU A 164 3.55 -6.55 -18.02
C LEU A 164 3.89 -5.56 -16.91
N ILE A 165 5.17 -5.37 -16.59
CA ILE A 165 5.61 -4.36 -15.61
C ILE A 165 5.06 -2.98 -16.00
N SER A 166 5.21 -2.58 -17.27
CA SER A 166 4.70 -1.28 -17.76
C SER A 166 3.18 -1.13 -17.68
N LYS A 167 2.41 -2.22 -17.59
CA LYS A 167 0.95 -2.15 -17.38
C LYS A 167 0.57 -2.08 -15.91
N ILE A 168 1.44 -2.57 -15.03
CA ILE A 168 1.23 -2.60 -13.58
C ILE A 168 1.66 -1.28 -12.92
N SER A 169 2.70 -0.61 -13.44
CA SER A 169 3.34 0.62 -12.89
C SER A 169 2.96 1.91 -13.63
#